data_AF-A0A965IRT4-F1
#
_entry.id   AF-A0A965IRT4-F1
#
_cell.length_a   1.000
_cell.length_b   1.000
_cell.length_c   1.000
_cell.angle_alpha   90.00
_cell.angle_beta   90.00
_cell.angle_gamma   90.00
#
_symmetry.space_group_name_H-M   'P 1'
#
loop_
_entity.id
_entity.type
_entity.pdbx_description
1 polymer ?
#
loop_
_entity_poly.entity_id
_entity_poly.type
_entity_poly.pdbx_seq_one_letter_code
_entity_poly.pdbx_strand_id
1 'polypeptide(L)'
;GAVVAAARRHPPTVRADGSSTVQELIDRVNEDPRRCGDHATSLSPVVIDEVAMAVLAEQGLSPKSVPCLDRIVLLRQNANLSTGGTSEDVTDHVHPDVASRAVEAARIIGLDIAGIDVVTTDIRHPLETQRGVVVEVNAGPGLRMHLEPTVGTPRNVGAAIVDTLFAPADNGRIPVAAVTGTNGKTTVVRLLAHLAATGGATVGTTCTEGVWIGARQIEGGDCSGPVSARRVLANPSVTTAVLETARGGILREGCGFDTCDVAVVTNIGSGDHLGLGEIDTPERLAWVKGAIVAAVAKQGSAVLNAADPLVVDMKKWCKGQVVYFALDPANPVIVEHLA
;
A
#
# COMPACT_ATOMS: atom_id res chain seq x y z
N GLY A 1 7.53 18.83 0.23
CA GLY A 1 7.98 18.00 1.34
C GLY A 1 7.83 18.78 2.62
N ALA A 2 7.55 18.09 3.71
CA ALA A 2 7.50 18.63 5.07
C ALA A 2 8.12 17.60 6.02
N VAL A 3 8.67 18.05 7.14
CA VAL A 3 9.09 17.14 8.21
C VAL A 3 7.85 16.78 9.02
N VAL A 4 7.49 15.50 9.03
CA VAL A 4 6.31 14.99 9.75
C VAL A 4 6.63 14.71 11.22
N ALA A 5 7.83 14.21 11.49
CA ALA A 5 8.28 13.87 12.83
C ALA A 5 9.81 13.93 12.94
N ALA A 6 10.31 14.11 14.16
CA ALA A 6 11.73 13.99 14.50
C ALA A 6 11.88 13.29 15.85
N ALA A 7 12.88 12.40 15.94
CA ALA A 7 13.17 11.66 17.15
C ALA A 7 14.64 11.81 17.53
N ARG A 8 14.91 12.13 18.79
CA ARG A 8 16.23 12.02 19.38
C ARG A 8 16.40 10.60 19.91
N ARG A 9 17.45 9.92 19.45
CA ARG A 9 17.80 8.58 19.92
C ARG A 9 18.78 8.67 21.09
N HIS A 10 18.55 7.87 22.11
CA HIS A 10 19.45 7.77 23.26
C HIS A 10 20.09 6.37 23.29
N PRO A 11 21.40 6.27 23.56
CA PRO A 11 22.06 4.99 23.76
C PRO A 11 21.46 4.25 24.97
N PRO A 12 21.56 2.91 25.01
CA PRO A 12 21.15 2.14 26.17
C PRO A 12 21.99 2.56 27.38
N THR A 13 21.31 2.92 28.47
CA THR A 13 21.93 3.28 29.74
C THR A 13 21.16 2.68 30.91
N VAL A 14 21.83 2.45 32.03
CA VAL A 14 21.19 2.15 33.32
C VAL A 14 21.61 3.18 34.37
N ARG A 15 20.69 3.56 35.26
CA ARG A 15 20.98 4.41 36.41
C ARG A 15 21.28 3.52 37.61
N ALA A 16 22.44 3.71 38.23
CA ALA A 16 22.85 2.93 39.38
C ALA A 16 22.09 3.33 40.65
N ASP A 17 21.68 2.33 41.43
CA ASP A 17 21.05 2.50 42.75
C ASP A 17 22.04 2.37 43.92
N GLY A 18 23.35 2.23 43.61
CA GLY A 18 24.41 2.09 44.61
C GLY A 18 24.51 0.72 45.27
N SER A 19 23.65 -0.23 44.92
CA SER A 19 23.56 -1.54 45.56
C SER A 19 23.53 -2.73 44.58
N SER A 20 22.90 -2.56 43.42
CA SER A 20 22.80 -3.58 42.37
C SER A 20 23.98 -3.52 41.40
N THR A 21 24.36 -4.69 40.90
CA THR A 21 25.34 -4.84 39.82
C THR A 21 24.79 -4.31 38.49
N VAL A 22 25.67 -4.00 37.55
CA VAL A 22 25.27 -3.58 36.20
C VAL A 22 24.36 -4.62 35.53
N GLN A 23 24.65 -5.91 35.70
CA GLN A 23 23.81 -7.00 35.18
C GLN A 23 22.39 -6.95 35.75
N GLU A 24 22.25 -6.86 37.07
CA GLU A 24 20.93 -6.80 37.73
C GLU A 24 20.12 -5.56 37.30
N LEU A 25 20.80 -4.42 37.10
CA LEU A 25 20.15 -3.20 36.59
C LEU A 25 19.65 -3.38 35.15
N ILE A 26 20.40 -4.08 34.30
CA ILE A 26 20.00 -4.41 32.93
C ILE A 26 18.82 -5.38 32.93
N ASP A 27 18.88 -6.42 33.75
CA ASP A 27 17.82 -7.42 33.89
C ASP A 27 16.51 -6.72 34.30
N ARG A 28 16.56 -5.82 35.28
CA ARG A 28 15.41 -5.01 35.71
C ARG A 28 14.87 -4.10 34.60
N VAL A 29 15.74 -3.48 33.79
CA VAL A 29 15.28 -2.69 32.62
C VAL A 29 14.60 -3.57 31.58
N ASN A 30 15.06 -4.80 31.39
CA ASN A 30 14.50 -5.78 30.47
C ASN A 30 13.20 -6.42 30.97
N GLU A 31 12.82 -6.24 32.24
CA GLU A 31 11.50 -6.62 32.76
C GLU A 31 10.37 -5.74 32.18
N ASP A 32 10.69 -4.61 31.53
CA ASP A 32 9.71 -3.81 30.80
C ASP A 32 9.04 -4.67 29.71
N PRO A 33 7.71 -4.89 29.75
CA PRO A 33 7.02 -5.76 28.80
C PRO A 33 7.09 -5.27 27.36
N ARG A 34 7.48 -4.00 27.13
CA ARG A 34 7.74 -3.45 25.80
C ARG A 34 9.08 -3.91 25.22
N ARG A 35 9.98 -4.48 26.03
CA ARG A 35 11.27 -5.04 25.59
C ARG A 35 11.14 -6.53 25.31
N CYS A 36 10.93 -6.87 24.04
CA CYS A 36 10.83 -8.26 23.61
C CYS A 36 11.90 -8.60 22.56
N GLY A 37 12.25 -9.88 22.48
CA GLY A 37 13.11 -10.42 21.44
C GLY A 37 12.52 -10.22 20.03
N ASP A 38 13.35 -10.45 19.02
CA ASP A 38 12.97 -10.43 17.59
C ASP A 38 12.31 -9.12 17.10
N HIS A 39 12.52 -8.02 17.83
CA HIS A 39 11.94 -6.71 17.53
C HIS A 39 10.40 -6.72 17.42
N ALA A 40 9.74 -7.67 18.10
CA ALA A 40 8.29 -7.87 18.04
C ALA A 40 7.49 -6.72 18.72
N THR A 41 8.15 -5.90 19.53
CA THR A 41 7.54 -4.81 20.32
C THR A 41 8.28 -3.47 20.13
N SER A 42 7.84 -2.41 20.84
CA SER A 42 8.36 -1.04 20.76
C SER A 42 9.86 -0.94 21.03
N LEU A 43 10.35 -1.73 21.99
CA LEU A 43 11.73 -1.69 22.48
C LEU A 43 12.39 -3.06 22.31
N SER A 44 13.71 -3.04 22.12
CA SER A 44 14.50 -4.29 22.11
C SER A 44 15.16 -4.48 23.47
N PRO A 45 15.44 -5.72 23.89
CA PRO A 45 16.17 -5.98 25.11
C PRO A 45 17.58 -5.40 25.02
N VAL A 46 18.08 -4.94 26.16
CA VAL A 46 19.47 -4.56 26.34
C VAL A 46 20.27 -5.84 26.59
N VAL A 47 21.22 -6.14 25.72
CA VAL A 47 22.04 -7.36 25.80
C VAL A 47 23.50 -6.98 26.06
N ILE A 48 24.14 -7.71 26.98
CA ILE A 48 25.59 -7.62 27.19
C ILE A 48 26.29 -8.56 26.20
N ASP A 49 26.79 -7.98 25.12
CA ASP A 49 27.69 -8.62 24.17
C ASP A 49 29.12 -8.05 24.30
N GLU A 50 30.04 -8.47 23.43
CA GLU A 50 31.43 -8.01 23.44
C GLU A 50 31.56 -6.48 23.33
N VAL A 51 30.66 -5.84 22.58
CA VAL A 51 30.63 -4.38 22.43
C VAL A 51 30.21 -3.71 23.74
N ALA A 52 29.16 -4.19 24.39
CA ALA A 52 28.74 -3.67 25.69
C ALA A 52 29.81 -3.88 26.76
N MET A 53 30.48 -5.04 26.75
CA MET A 53 31.61 -5.33 27.64
C MET A 53 32.76 -4.33 27.45
N ALA A 54 33.11 -3.99 26.21
CA ALA A 54 34.15 -3.02 25.92
C ALA A 54 33.78 -1.61 26.44
N VAL A 55 32.54 -1.17 26.21
CA VAL A 55 32.06 0.14 26.69
C VAL A 55 32.00 0.22 28.22
N LEU A 56 31.66 -0.88 28.90
CA LEU A 56 31.76 -0.95 30.36
C LEU A 56 33.21 -0.86 30.84
N ALA A 57 34.13 -1.56 30.18
CA ALA A 57 35.55 -1.56 30.53
C ALA A 57 36.19 -0.16 30.38
N GLU A 58 35.82 0.61 29.34
CA GLU A 58 36.23 2.01 29.17
C GLU A 58 35.82 2.89 30.37
N GLN A 59 34.73 2.54 31.04
CA GLN A 59 34.22 3.23 32.24
C GLN A 59 34.78 2.66 33.55
N GLY A 60 35.70 1.70 33.48
CA GLY A 60 36.24 0.97 34.64
C GLY A 60 35.23 0.04 35.30
N LEU A 61 34.22 -0.42 34.55
CA LEU A 61 33.13 -1.27 35.04
C LEU A 61 33.13 -2.64 34.37
N SER A 62 32.46 -3.58 35.00
CA SER A 62 32.11 -4.90 34.48
C SER A 62 30.63 -5.19 34.79
N PRO A 63 30.01 -6.24 34.22
CA PRO A 63 28.64 -6.63 34.57
C PRO A 63 28.45 -6.88 36.07
N LYS A 64 29.51 -7.27 36.79
CA LYS A 64 29.51 -7.55 38.23
C LYS A 64 29.80 -6.33 39.10
N SER A 65 30.16 -5.20 38.50
CA SER A 65 30.46 -3.97 39.24
C SER A 65 29.18 -3.36 39.80
N VAL A 66 29.23 -2.83 41.02
CA VAL A 66 28.16 -2.02 41.63
C VAL A 66 28.57 -0.56 41.50
N PRO A 67 27.99 0.22 40.56
CA PRO A 67 28.35 1.62 40.38
C PRO A 67 27.77 2.47 41.51
N CYS A 68 28.41 3.61 41.80
CA CYS A 68 27.92 4.56 42.81
C CYS A 68 26.50 5.04 42.49
N LEU A 69 25.71 5.30 43.54
CA LEU A 69 24.35 5.83 43.43
C LEU A 69 24.26 7.00 42.42
N ASP A 70 23.22 6.98 41.59
CA ASP A 70 22.92 7.96 40.54
C ASP A 70 23.89 8.04 39.37
N ARG A 71 24.96 7.22 39.35
CA ARG A 71 25.82 7.12 38.16
C ARG A 71 25.02 6.55 36.99
N ILE A 72 25.02 7.26 35.87
CA ILE A 72 24.54 6.73 34.59
C ILE A 72 25.65 5.87 33.98
N VAL A 73 25.36 4.59 33.78
CA VAL A 73 26.26 3.66 33.11
C VAL A 73 25.85 3.54 31.66
N LEU A 74 26.76 3.93 30.76
CA LEU A 74 26.58 3.78 29.32
C LEU A 74 26.82 2.32 28.94
N LEU A 75 25.92 1.73 28.15
CA LEU A 75 26.05 0.32 27.74
C LEU A 75 26.51 0.18 26.28
N ARG A 76 26.21 1.17 25.44
CA ARG A 76 26.75 1.27 24.07
C ARG A 76 26.95 2.73 23.70
N GLN A 77 27.86 3.00 22.77
CA GLN A 77 28.05 4.35 22.24
C GLN A 77 27.01 4.71 21.16
N ASN A 78 26.46 3.72 20.45
CA ASN A 78 25.44 3.95 19.44
C ASN A 78 24.02 3.99 20.03
N ALA A 79 23.17 4.84 19.46
CA ALA A 79 21.79 5.04 19.90
C ALA A 79 20.80 4.16 19.14
N ASN A 80 21.18 2.90 18.85
CA ASN A 80 20.35 2.01 18.06
C ASN A 80 19.24 1.38 18.92
N LEU A 81 17.99 1.49 18.45
CA LEU A 81 16.82 0.89 19.12
C LEU A 81 16.90 -0.64 19.16
N SER A 82 17.49 -1.25 18.12
CA SER A 82 17.69 -2.70 18.03
C SER A 82 18.62 -3.24 19.12
N THR A 83 19.47 -2.39 19.69
CA THR A 83 20.41 -2.74 20.77
C THR A 83 19.97 -2.18 22.11
N GLY A 84 18.68 -1.89 22.27
CA GLY A 84 18.07 -1.47 23.52
C GLY A 84 18.09 0.03 23.79
N GLY A 85 18.53 0.84 22.82
CA GLY A 85 18.39 2.29 22.86
C GLY A 85 16.93 2.73 22.95
N THR A 86 16.71 3.98 23.34
CA THR A 86 15.39 4.59 23.48
C THR A 86 15.23 5.77 22.52
N SER A 87 13.99 6.24 22.36
CA SER A 87 13.69 7.40 21.51
C SER A 87 12.85 8.42 22.26
N GLU A 88 13.08 9.68 21.92
CA GLU A 88 12.35 10.83 22.43
C GLU A 88 11.80 11.62 21.24
N ASP A 89 10.49 11.88 21.24
CA ASP A 89 9.88 12.78 20.27
C ASP A 89 10.37 14.21 20.51
N VAL A 90 10.97 14.81 19.48
CA VAL A 90 11.47 16.19 19.48
C VAL A 90 10.90 17.00 18.33
N THR A 91 9.81 16.51 17.70
CA THR A 91 9.21 17.10 16.49
C THR A 91 8.93 18.59 16.65
N ASP A 92 8.29 19.00 17.74
CA ASP A 92 7.90 20.42 17.95
C ASP A 92 9.09 21.32 18.34
N HIS A 93 10.27 20.73 18.60
CA HIS A 93 11.50 21.44 18.91
C HIS A 93 12.40 21.64 17.68
N VAL A 94 12.06 21.07 16.53
CA VAL A 94 12.90 21.18 15.33
C VAL A 94 12.88 22.62 14.82
N HIS A 95 14.06 23.23 14.68
CA HIS A 95 14.17 24.56 14.09
C HIS A 95 13.69 24.55 12.62
N PRO A 96 12.96 25.56 12.14
CA PRO A 96 12.49 25.62 10.76
C PRO A 96 13.60 25.45 9.71
N ASP A 97 14.79 26.02 9.94
CA ASP A 97 15.92 25.86 9.02
C ASP A 97 16.41 24.40 8.96
N VAL A 98 16.44 23.69 10.10
CA VAL A 98 16.80 22.27 10.14
C VAL A 98 15.77 21.45 9.36
N ALA A 99 14.48 21.75 9.55
CA ALA A 99 13.41 21.09 8.81
C ALA A 99 13.53 21.35 7.29
N SER A 100 13.87 22.59 6.90
CA SER A 100 14.09 22.96 5.50
C SER A 100 15.26 22.20 4.90
N ARG A 101 16.38 22.07 5.63
CA ARG A 101 17.55 21.26 5.22
C ARG A 101 17.22 19.78 5.06
N ALA A 102 16.42 19.21 5.96
CA ALA A 102 15.97 17.83 5.83
C ALA A 102 15.11 17.62 4.57
N VAL A 103 14.19 18.54 4.28
CA VAL A 103 13.36 18.49 3.07
C VAL A 103 14.20 18.66 1.80
N GLU A 104 15.17 19.57 1.83
CA GLU A 104 16.12 19.78 0.73
C GLU A 104 16.95 18.53 0.46
N ALA A 105 17.48 17.88 1.50
CA ALA A 105 18.25 16.64 1.38
C ALA A 105 17.42 15.53 0.70
N ALA A 106 16.19 15.30 1.13
CA ALA A 106 15.29 14.32 0.51
C ALA A 106 15.03 14.63 -0.98
N ARG A 107 14.81 15.90 -1.31
CA ARG A 107 14.57 16.36 -2.69
C ARG A 107 15.76 16.17 -3.61
N ILE A 108 16.97 16.43 -3.12
CA ILE A 108 18.21 16.25 -3.90
C ILE A 108 18.39 14.78 -4.31
N ILE A 109 18.02 13.84 -3.43
CA ILE A 109 18.07 12.40 -3.73
C ILE A 109 16.88 11.95 -4.59
N GLY A 110 15.79 12.74 -4.62
CA GLY A 110 14.58 12.42 -5.38
C GLY A 110 13.67 11.41 -4.66
N LEU A 111 13.63 11.46 -3.32
CA LEU A 111 12.78 10.60 -2.51
C LEU A 111 11.51 11.34 -2.06
N ASP A 112 10.36 10.73 -2.30
CA ASP A 112 9.07 11.23 -1.81
C ASP A 112 8.92 11.06 -0.29
N ILE A 113 9.48 9.97 0.24
CA ILE A 113 9.51 9.62 1.66
C ILE A 113 10.96 9.28 2.02
N ALA A 114 11.50 9.93 3.05
CA ALA A 114 12.86 9.68 3.52
C ALA A 114 12.99 9.91 5.03
N GLY A 115 13.91 9.17 5.65
CA GLY A 115 14.43 9.46 6.98
C GLY A 115 15.75 10.22 6.86
N ILE A 116 15.89 11.35 7.55
CA ILE A 116 17.10 12.16 7.53
C ILE A 116 17.77 12.09 8.88
N ASP A 117 18.96 11.49 8.93
CA ASP A 117 19.73 11.41 10.15
C ASP A 117 20.63 12.65 10.25
N VAL A 118 20.49 13.37 11.36
CA VAL A 118 21.25 14.58 11.65
C VAL A 118 22.05 14.43 12.94
N VAL A 119 23.26 14.97 12.94
CA VAL A 119 24.07 15.14 14.15
C VAL A 119 24.14 16.63 14.45
N THR A 120 23.73 16.99 15.66
CA THR A 120 23.62 18.39 16.08
C THR A 120 23.73 18.49 17.60
N THR A 121 24.15 19.65 18.13
CA THR A 121 24.19 19.85 19.59
C THR A 121 22.82 20.19 20.17
N ASP A 122 22.00 20.93 19.40
CA ASP A 122 20.65 21.32 19.74
C ASP A 122 19.80 21.46 18.46
N ILE A 123 18.75 20.65 18.35
CA ILE A 123 17.86 20.64 17.18
C ILE A 123 17.05 21.93 17.03
N ARG A 124 17.00 22.76 18.08
CA ARG A 124 16.31 24.06 18.13
C ARG A 124 17.08 25.19 17.48
N HIS A 125 18.31 24.95 17.01
CA HIS A 125 19.13 25.94 16.32
C HIS A 125 19.50 25.44 14.90
N PRO A 126 19.79 26.34 13.95
CA PRO A 126 20.28 25.95 12.62
C PRO A 126 21.51 25.03 12.70
N LEU A 127 21.67 24.11 11.73
CA LEU A 127 22.80 23.17 11.73
C LEU A 127 24.13 23.91 11.55
N GLU A 128 24.16 24.88 10.65
CA GLU A 128 25.34 25.62 10.24
C GLU A 128 25.95 26.43 11.39
N THR A 129 25.13 26.93 12.31
CA THR A 129 25.60 27.72 13.47
C THR A 129 26.29 26.87 14.54
N GLN A 130 26.12 25.54 14.49
CA GLN A 130 26.59 24.61 15.52
C GLN A 130 27.42 23.45 14.97
N ARG A 131 27.90 23.57 13.72
CA ARG A 131 28.60 22.49 13.00
C ARG A 131 27.79 21.19 12.94
N GLY A 132 26.46 21.32 12.93
CA GLY A 132 25.55 20.21 12.70
C GLY A 132 25.61 19.75 11.24
N VAL A 133 25.38 18.46 11.01
CA VAL A 133 25.49 17.83 9.69
C VAL A 133 24.39 16.82 9.46
N VAL A 134 23.96 16.68 8.21
CA VAL A 134 23.21 15.51 7.75
C VAL A 134 24.21 14.40 7.51
N VAL A 135 24.01 13.25 8.17
CA VAL A 135 24.93 12.10 8.07
C VAL A 135 24.44 11.02 7.12
N GLU A 136 23.12 10.87 6.98
CA GLU A 136 22.51 9.83 6.16
C GLU A 136 21.11 10.23 5.68
N VAL A 137 20.73 9.73 4.50
CA VAL A 137 19.39 9.83 3.92
C VAL A 137 18.88 8.43 3.62
N ASN A 138 17.81 8.02 4.30
CA ASN A 138 17.27 6.67 4.30
C ASN A 138 15.97 6.60 3.48
N ALA A 139 15.92 5.76 2.43
CA ALA A 139 14.72 5.55 1.61
C ALA A 139 13.64 4.68 2.31
N GLY A 140 14.04 3.85 3.28
CA GLY A 140 13.15 3.03 4.10
C GLY A 140 13.26 3.42 5.57
N PRO A 141 12.67 4.56 6.00
CA PRO A 141 12.82 5.02 7.37
C PRO A 141 12.13 4.10 8.38
N GLY A 142 12.79 3.89 9.51
CA GLY A 142 12.19 3.19 10.65
C GLY A 142 11.10 4.04 11.30
N LEU A 143 9.85 3.57 11.28
CA LEU A 143 8.70 4.33 11.81
C LEU A 143 8.52 4.19 13.33
N ARG A 144 9.06 3.12 13.92
CA ARG A 144 8.81 2.74 15.33
C ARG A 144 9.14 3.86 16.33
N MET A 145 10.24 4.58 16.09
CA MET A 145 10.68 5.68 16.96
C MET A 145 9.73 6.87 17.00
N HIS A 146 8.88 7.00 15.98
CA HIS A 146 7.89 8.07 15.88
C HIS A 146 6.52 7.58 16.38
N LEU A 147 6.15 6.33 16.09
CA LEU A 147 4.87 5.76 16.50
C LEU A 147 4.81 5.48 18.00
N GLU A 148 5.89 4.99 18.59
CA GLU A 148 5.94 4.61 20.01
C GLU A 148 7.24 5.12 20.68
N PRO A 149 7.41 6.45 20.79
CA PRO A 149 8.58 7.00 21.46
C PRO A 149 8.57 6.62 22.95
N THR A 150 9.77 6.48 23.54
CA THR A 150 9.91 6.25 24.98
C THR A 150 9.51 7.48 25.79
N VAL A 151 9.79 8.67 25.24
CA VAL A 151 9.49 9.97 25.85
C VAL A 151 8.86 10.89 24.79
N GLY A 152 7.86 11.67 25.18
CA GLY A 152 7.19 12.62 24.29
C GLY A 152 5.94 12.03 23.62
N THR A 153 5.51 12.65 22.52
CA THR A 153 4.20 12.37 21.91
C THR A 153 4.34 11.45 20.70
N PRO A 154 3.60 10.33 20.63
CA PRO A 154 3.44 9.53 19.41
C PRO A 154 3.04 10.37 18.20
N ARG A 155 3.72 10.18 17.07
CA ARG A 155 3.42 10.82 15.78
C ARG A 155 2.93 9.77 14.79
N ASN A 156 1.73 9.97 14.25
CA ASN A 156 1.14 9.06 13.25
C ASN A 156 1.76 9.27 11.86
N VAL A 157 3.04 8.94 11.75
CA VAL A 157 3.80 9.02 10.49
C VAL A 157 3.28 8.05 9.44
N GLY A 158 2.62 6.97 9.84
CA GLY A 158 1.98 6.02 8.92
C GLY A 158 0.85 6.66 8.13
N ALA A 159 -0.06 7.36 8.80
CA ALA A 159 -1.13 8.10 8.12
C ALA A 159 -0.56 9.17 7.18
N ALA A 160 0.44 9.94 7.63
CA ALA A 160 1.07 10.96 6.79
C ALA A 160 1.71 10.37 5.52
N ILE A 161 2.31 9.18 5.59
CA ILE A 161 2.82 8.46 4.42
C ILE A 161 1.65 8.07 3.50
N VAL A 162 0.59 7.47 4.02
CA VAL A 162 -0.57 7.06 3.21
C VAL A 162 -1.24 8.25 2.53
N ASP A 163 -1.39 9.38 3.23
CA ASP A 163 -1.97 10.63 2.71
C ASP A 163 -1.13 11.24 1.57
N THR A 164 0.16 10.92 1.48
CA THR A 164 1.01 11.31 0.33
C THR A 164 0.87 10.37 -0.87
N LEU A 165 0.43 9.13 -0.65
CA LEU A 165 0.26 8.13 -1.70
C LEU A 165 -1.12 8.22 -2.37
N PHE A 166 -2.15 8.60 -1.62
CA PHE A 166 -3.53 8.60 -2.08
C PHE A 166 -4.22 9.93 -1.80
N ALA A 167 -4.99 10.44 -2.76
CA ALA A 167 -5.84 11.59 -2.51
C ALA A 167 -6.95 11.23 -1.49
N PRO A 168 -7.52 12.20 -0.75
CA PRO A 168 -8.53 11.90 0.29
C PRO A 168 -9.78 11.13 -0.18
N ALA A 169 -10.13 11.24 -1.47
CA ALA A 169 -11.25 10.53 -2.08
C ALA A 169 -10.83 9.24 -2.80
N ASP A 170 -9.53 8.96 -2.87
CA ASP A 170 -8.99 7.77 -3.49
C ASP A 170 -9.10 6.58 -2.53
N ASN A 171 -9.49 5.43 -3.06
CA ASN A 171 -9.57 4.17 -2.32
C ASN A 171 -8.36 3.26 -2.57
N GLY A 172 -7.36 3.77 -3.30
CA GLY A 172 -6.12 3.09 -3.65
C GLY A 172 -6.28 1.93 -4.62
N ARG A 173 -7.45 1.83 -5.28
CA ARG A 173 -7.74 0.74 -6.22
C ARG A 173 -7.48 1.19 -7.64
N ILE A 174 -6.93 0.29 -8.44
CA ILE A 174 -6.89 0.45 -9.89
C ILE A 174 -8.33 0.46 -10.42
N PRO A 175 -8.79 1.49 -11.14
CA PRO A 175 -10.10 1.48 -11.78
C PRO A 175 -10.22 0.32 -12.77
N VAL A 176 -11.32 -0.44 -12.70
CA VAL A 176 -11.53 -1.65 -13.51
C VAL A 176 -12.76 -1.51 -14.39
N ALA A 177 -12.57 -1.68 -15.70
CA ALA A 177 -13.64 -1.94 -16.66
C ALA A 177 -13.61 -3.42 -17.07
N ALA A 178 -14.66 -4.17 -16.73
CA ALA A 178 -14.80 -5.56 -17.11
C ALA A 178 -15.74 -5.71 -18.31
N VAL A 179 -15.37 -6.53 -19.29
CA VAL A 179 -16.14 -6.73 -20.52
C VAL A 179 -16.45 -8.20 -20.72
N THR A 180 -17.72 -8.52 -20.93
CA THR A 180 -18.15 -9.86 -21.29
C THR A 180 -19.22 -9.86 -22.38
N GLY A 181 -19.56 -11.07 -22.83
CA GLY A 181 -20.54 -11.36 -23.86
C GLY A 181 -20.09 -12.49 -24.76
N THR A 182 -20.91 -12.86 -25.73
CA THR A 182 -20.54 -13.89 -26.71
C THR A 182 -19.60 -13.29 -27.75
N ASN A 183 -19.98 -12.17 -28.37
CA ASN A 183 -19.21 -11.50 -29.41
C ASN A 183 -18.90 -10.04 -29.08
N GLY A 184 -17.81 -9.50 -29.66
CA GLY A 184 -17.47 -8.07 -29.57
C GLY A 184 -16.68 -7.67 -28.32
N LYS A 185 -16.37 -8.60 -27.41
CA LYS A 185 -15.60 -8.34 -26.18
C LYS A 185 -14.26 -7.66 -26.46
N THR A 186 -13.42 -8.31 -27.27
CA THR A 186 -12.08 -7.83 -27.59
C THR A 186 -12.09 -6.47 -28.28
N THR A 187 -13.08 -6.21 -29.15
CA THR A 187 -13.26 -4.89 -29.78
C THR A 187 -13.56 -3.81 -28.75
N VAL A 188 -14.51 -4.05 -27.84
CA VAL A 188 -14.86 -3.12 -26.77
C VAL A 188 -13.69 -2.88 -25.83
N VAL A 189 -12.98 -3.95 -25.44
CA VAL A 189 -11.79 -3.88 -24.61
C VAL A 189 -10.71 -2.98 -25.24
N ARG A 190 -10.40 -3.19 -26.52
CA ARG A 190 -9.43 -2.35 -27.25
C ARG A 190 -9.87 -0.89 -27.35
N LEU A 191 -11.16 -0.64 -27.57
CA LEU A 191 -11.71 0.71 -27.64
C LEU A 191 -11.59 1.43 -26.29
N LEU A 192 -12.01 0.78 -25.20
CA LEU A 192 -11.90 1.33 -23.85
C LEU A 192 -10.45 1.58 -23.47
N ALA A 193 -9.55 0.64 -23.77
CA ALA A 193 -8.13 0.79 -23.51
C ALA A 193 -7.52 1.97 -24.28
N HIS A 194 -7.90 2.16 -25.55
CA HIS A 194 -7.46 3.30 -26.34
C HIS A 194 -7.94 4.64 -25.78
N LEU A 195 -9.21 4.73 -25.37
CA LEU A 195 -9.77 5.95 -24.78
C LEU A 195 -9.10 6.28 -23.45
N ALA A 196 -8.92 5.30 -22.56
CA ALA A 196 -8.25 5.50 -21.27
C ALA A 196 -6.77 5.89 -21.45
N ALA A 197 -6.06 5.26 -22.38
CA ALA A 197 -4.67 5.62 -22.69
C ALA A 197 -4.54 7.04 -23.25
N THR A 198 -5.49 7.48 -24.08
CA THR A 198 -5.54 8.87 -24.59
C THR A 198 -5.76 9.87 -23.46
N GLY A 199 -6.45 9.47 -22.40
CA GLY A 199 -6.59 10.23 -21.15
C GLY A 199 -5.34 10.22 -20.25
N GLY A 200 -4.24 9.59 -20.67
CA GLY A 200 -2.98 9.53 -19.93
C GLY A 200 -2.81 8.31 -19.02
N ALA A 201 -3.75 7.36 -19.01
CA ALA A 201 -3.63 6.16 -18.20
C ALA A 201 -2.64 5.15 -18.80
N THR A 202 -1.87 4.48 -17.94
CA THR A 202 -1.16 3.25 -18.32
C THR A 202 -2.14 2.09 -18.17
N VAL A 203 -2.72 1.69 -19.30
CA VAL A 203 -3.80 0.68 -19.30
C VAL A 203 -3.23 -0.73 -19.31
N GLY A 204 -3.65 -1.55 -18.35
CA GLY A 204 -3.48 -2.99 -18.38
C GLY A 204 -4.69 -3.66 -19.00
N THR A 205 -4.48 -4.51 -20.01
CA THR A 205 -5.56 -5.10 -20.81
C THR A 205 -5.44 -6.61 -20.87
N THR A 206 -6.57 -7.32 -20.74
CA THR A 206 -6.67 -8.75 -21.05
C THR A 206 -7.67 -8.97 -22.18
N CYS A 207 -7.35 -9.84 -23.14
CA CYS A 207 -8.29 -10.31 -24.16
C CYS A 207 -7.93 -11.72 -24.66
N THR A 208 -8.65 -12.22 -25.66
CA THR A 208 -8.41 -13.54 -26.28
C THR A 208 -7.05 -13.66 -26.99
N GLU A 209 -6.34 -12.56 -27.21
CA GLU A 209 -5.06 -12.56 -27.92
C GLU A 209 -3.87 -12.37 -26.98
N GLY A 210 -4.09 -11.97 -25.72
CA GLY A 210 -3.00 -11.82 -24.75
C GLY A 210 -3.25 -10.83 -23.61
N VAL A 211 -2.15 -10.41 -23.00
CA VAL A 211 -2.09 -9.36 -22.00
C VAL A 211 -1.20 -8.21 -22.49
N TRP A 212 -1.70 -6.98 -22.36
CA TRP A 212 -0.97 -5.75 -22.69
C TRP A 212 -0.82 -4.85 -21.47
N ILE A 213 0.31 -4.16 -21.38
CA ILE A 213 0.55 -3.06 -20.45
C ILE A 213 0.98 -1.86 -21.29
N GLY A 214 0.10 -0.85 -21.39
CA GLY A 214 0.21 0.19 -22.40
C GLY A 214 0.23 -0.42 -23.81
N ALA A 215 1.20 -0.03 -24.63
CA ALA A 215 1.35 -0.55 -25.99
C ALA A 215 2.08 -1.91 -26.05
N ARG A 216 2.67 -2.40 -24.96
CA ARG A 216 3.51 -3.60 -24.97
C ARG A 216 2.70 -4.84 -24.65
N GLN A 217 2.72 -5.82 -25.55
CA GLN A 217 2.22 -7.16 -25.25
C GLN A 217 3.23 -7.88 -24.34
N ILE A 218 2.77 -8.33 -23.18
CA ILE A 218 3.61 -9.06 -22.21
C ILE A 218 3.39 -10.57 -22.27
N GLU A 219 2.26 -11.01 -22.80
CA GLU A 219 1.89 -12.41 -22.98
C GLU A 219 0.93 -12.53 -24.18
N GLY A 220 1.06 -13.61 -24.95
CA GLY A 220 0.17 -13.92 -26.06
C GLY A 220 -0.67 -15.18 -25.79
N GLY A 221 -1.77 -15.31 -26.53
CA GLY A 221 -2.72 -16.42 -26.38
C GLY A 221 -3.99 -15.99 -25.64
N ASP A 222 -4.91 -16.93 -25.40
CA ASP A 222 -6.17 -16.61 -24.74
C ASP A 222 -5.94 -16.28 -23.25
N CYS A 223 -6.04 -14.99 -22.94
CA CYS A 223 -5.83 -14.42 -21.61
C CYS A 223 -7.10 -13.80 -21.04
N SER A 224 -8.28 -14.22 -21.50
CA SER A 224 -9.59 -13.71 -21.04
C SER A 224 -10.03 -14.22 -19.66
N GLY A 225 -9.09 -14.72 -18.86
CA GLY A 225 -9.33 -15.41 -17.59
C GLY A 225 -8.76 -14.70 -16.35
N PRO A 226 -9.13 -15.19 -15.15
CA PRO A 226 -8.83 -14.53 -13.87
C PRO A 226 -7.34 -14.48 -13.53
N VAL A 227 -6.54 -15.45 -13.99
CA VAL A 227 -5.08 -15.43 -13.80
C VAL A 227 -4.45 -14.21 -14.48
N SER A 228 -4.85 -13.93 -15.72
CA SER A 228 -4.38 -12.78 -16.49
C SER A 228 -4.87 -11.45 -15.91
N ALA A 229 -6.12 -11.40 -15.43
CA ALA A 229 -6.65 -10.24 -14.70
C ALA A 229 -5.80 -9.91 -13.46
N ARG A 230 -5.48 -10.91 -12.63
CA ARG A 230 -4.62 -10.73 -11.46
C ARG A 230 -3.20 -10.28 -11.82
N ARG A 231 -2.64 -10.75 -12.94
CA ARG A 231 -1.33 -10.29 -13.44
C ARG A 231 -1.36 -8.80 -13.82
N VAL A 232 -2.43 -8.35 -14.47
CA VAL A 232 -2.64 -6.93 -14.78
C VAL A 232 -2.73 -6.11 -13.50
N LEU A 233 -3.57 -6.52 -12.55
CA LEU A 233 -3.80 -5.79 -11.30
C LEU A 233 -2.61 -5.80 -10.34
N ALA A 234 -1.71 -6.78 -10.47
CA ALA A 234 -0.47 -6.85 -9.70
C ALA A 234 0.69 -6.04 -10.33
N ASN A 235 0.51 -5.48 -11.52
CA ASN A 235 1.57 -4.74 -12.19
C ASN A 235 1.63 -3.29 -11.69
N PRO A 236 2.75 -2.83 -11.09
CA PRO A 236 2.84 -1.52 -10.46
C PRO A 236 2.78 -0.34 -11.45
N SER A 237 2.95 -0.59 -12.76
CA SER A 237 2.83 0.45 -13.77
C SER A 237 1.39 0.70 -14.22
N VAL A 238 0.45 -0.20 -13.91
CA VAL A 238 -0.94 -0.11 -14.36
C VAL A 238 -1.72 0.89 -13.50
N THR A 239 -2.32 1.88 -14.15
CA THR A 239 -3.18 2.88 -13.51
C THR A 239 -4.66 2.69 -13.83
N THR A 240 -5.01 1.83 -14.80
CA THR A 240 -6.38 1.48 -15.18
C THR A 240 -6.39 0.10 -15.81
N ALA A 241 -7.36 -0.75 -15.47
CA ALA A 241 -7.49 -2.09 -16.02
C ALA A 241 -8.73 -2.23 -16.90
N VAL A 242 -8.56 -2.78 -18.11
CA VAL A 242 -9.66 -3.14 -19.01
C VAL A 242 -9.61 -4.63 -19.29
N LEU A 243 -10.53 -5.37 -18.69
CA LEU A 243 -10.43 -6.81 -18.54
C LEU A 243 -11.51 -7.53 -19.35
N GLU A 244 -11.10 -8.24 -20.39
CA GLU A 244 -11.98 -9.24 -20.98
C GLU A 244 -12.18 -10.39 -19.99
N THR A 245 -13.44 -10.68 -19.70
CA THR A 245 -13.83 -11.73 -18.75
C THR A 245 -14.67 -12.78 -19.46
N ALA A 246 -14.04 -13.90 -19.82
CA ALA A 246 -14.72 -15.00 -20.49
C ALA A 246 -15.42 -15.93 -19.49
N ARG A 247 -16.52 -16.54 -19.96
CA ARG A 247 -17.33 -17.50 -19.19
C ARG A 247 -16.49 -18.59 -18.52
N GLY A 248 -15.57 -19.21 -19.27
CA GLY A 248 -14.73 -20.31 -18.76
C GLY A 248 -13.76 -19.88 -17.65
N GLY A 249 -13.39 -18.59 -17.59
CA GLY A 249 -12.64 -18.03 -16.48
C GLY A 249 -13.52 -17.86 -15.25
N ILE A 250 -14.70 -17.24 -15.43
CA ILE A 250 -15.66 -16.99 -14.35
C ILE A 250 -16.05 -18.30 -13.64
N LEU A 251 -16.38 -19.33 -14.40
CA LEU A 251 -16.79 -20.64 -13.84
C LEU A 251 -15.70 -21.32 -13.02
N ARG A 252 -14.42 -21.11 -13.37
CA ARG A 252 -13.30 -21.84 -12.78
C ARG A 252 -12.82 -21.20 -11.50
N GLU A 253 -12.65 -19.88 -11.51
CA GLU A 253 -12.00 -19.14 -10.42
C GLU A 253 -12.59 -17.73 -10.22
N GLY A 254 -13.77 -17.44 -10.80
CA GLY A 254 -14.41 -16.13 -10.74
C GLY A 254 -13.81 -15.10 -11.70
N CYS A 255 -14.12 -13.82 -11.47
CA CYS A 255 -13.77 -12.72 -12.38
C CYS A 255 -12.29 -12.34 -12.35
N GLY A 256 -11.54 -12.74 -11.32
CA GLY A 256 -10.15 -12.30 -11.10
C GLY A 256 -10.04 -10.94 -10.38
N PHE A 257 -11.18 -10.37 -10.01
CA PHE A 257 -11.35 -9.17 -9.19
C PHE A 257 -12.63 -9.32 -8.35
N ASP A 258 -12.69 -8.63 -7.22
CA ASP A 258 -13.83 -8.58 -6.29
C ASP A 258 -14.83 -7.47 -6.63
N THR A 259 -14.37 -6.36 -7.21
CA THR A 259 -15.24 -5.28 -7.70
C THR A 259 -14.72 -4.64 -8.99
N CYS A 260 -15.63 -4.05 -9.76
CA CYS A 260 -15.28 -3.20 -10.90
C CYS A 260 -16.10 -1.90 -10.92
N ASP A 261 -15.56 -0.87 -11.55
CA ASP A 261 -16.21 0.42 -11.72
C ASP A 261 -17.19 0.39 -12.89
N VAL A 262 -16.84 -0.34 -13.95
CA VAL A 262 -17.69 -0.52 -15.13
C VAL A 262 -17.77 -2.00 -15.49
N ALA A 263 -18.99 -2.50 -15.70
CA ALA A 263 -19.21 -3.81 -16.33
C ALA A 263 -19.95 -3.62 -17.65
N VAL A 264 -19.36 -4.07 -18.76
CA VAL A 264 -19.99 -4.03 -20.09
C VAL A 264 -20.41 -5.42 -20.50
N VAL A 265 -21.70 -5.60 -20.79
CA VAL A 265 -22.25 -6.84 -21.32
C VAL A 265 -22.76 -6.60 -22.73
N THR A 266 -22.08 -7.19 -23.71
CA THR A 266 -22.32 -6.91 -25.13
C THR A 266 -23.53 -7.68 -25.69
N ASN A 267 -23.63 -8.97 -25.45
CA ASN A 267 -24.71 -9.85 -25.92
C ASN A 267 -24.60 -11.26 -25.29
N ILE A 268 -25.71 -11.98 -25.30
CA ILE A 268 -25.86 -13.40 -24.99
C ILE A 268 -26.35 -14.10 -26.27
N GLY A 269 -25.42 -14.67 -27.03
CA GLY A 269 -25.72 -15.30 -28.32
C GLY A 269 -25.60 -16.83 -28.30
N SER A 270 -26.36 -17.50 -29.17
CA SER A 270 -26.16 -18.90 -29.55
C SER A 270 -24.90 -19.01 -30.42
N GLY A 271 -23.74 -19.11 -29.75
CA GLY A 271 -22.42 -19.18 -30.38
C GLY A 271 -21.30 -19.47 -29.39
N ASP A 272 -21.54 -19.27 -28.09
CA ASP A 272 -20.67 -19.83 -27.05
C ASP A 272 -20.85 -21.36 -26.97
N HIS A 273 -19.78 -22.06 -26.62
CA HIS A 273 -19.70 -23.51 -26.41
C HIS A 273 -20.72 -24.04 -25.37
N LEU A 274 -22.00 -24.10 -25.72
CA LEU A 274 -23.05 -24.77 -24.94
C LEU A 274 -22.58 -26.21 -24.67
N GLY A 275 -22.55 -26.62 -23.39
CA GLY A 275 -22.04 -27.93 -22.95
C GLY A 275 -20.70 -27.94 -22.21
N LEU A 276 -20.04 -26.79 -22.01
CA LEU A 276 -18.86 -26.66 -21.13
C LEU A 276 -19.32 -26.25 -19.72
N GLY A 277 -19.16 -27.14 -18.73
CA GLY A 277 -19.48 -26.88 -17.32
C GLY A 277 -20.97 -26.83 -16.99
N GLU A 278 -21.80 -27.65 -17.66
CA GLU A 278 -23.26 -27.74 -17.45
C GLU A 278 -24.06 -26.46 -17.75
N ILE A 279 -23.49 -25.57 -18.59
CA ILE A 279 -24.20 -24.41 -19.12
C ILE A 279 -24.72 -24.74 -20.51
N ASP A 280 -25.98 -25.17 -20.52
CA ASP A 280 -26.65 -25.71 -21.70
C ASP A 280 -27.75 -24.78 -22.21
N THR A 281 -28.06 -23.72 -21.45
CA THR A 281 -29.11 -22.76 -21.78
C THR A 281 -28.58 -21.32 -21.81
N PRO A 282 -29.13 -20.45 -22.67
CA PRO A 282 -28.82 -19.02 -22.70
C PRO A 282 -29.00 -18.33 -21.34
N GLU A 283 -29.97 -18.76 -20.53
CA GLU A 283 -30.25 -18.19 -19.20
C GLU A 283 -29.14 -18.51 -18.20
N ARG A 284 -28.61 -19.75 -18.22
CA ARG A 284 -27.43 -20.11 -17.42
C ARG A 284 -26.19 -19.36 -17.87
N LEU A 285 -26.04 -19.13 -19.18
CA LEU A 285 -24.95 -18.33 -19.72
C LEU A 285 -25.04 -16.87 -19.26
N ALA A 286 -26.25 -16.30 -19.30
CA ALA A 286 -26.54 -14.97 -18.81
C ALA A 286 -26.26 -14.85 -17.30
N TRP A 287 -26.63 -15.86 -16.51
CA TRP A 287 -26.33 -15.91 -15.07
C TRP A 287 -24.82 -15.85 -14.79
N VAL A 288 -24.00 -16.65 -15.48
CA VAL A 288 -22.54 -16.62 -15.30
C VAL A 288 -21.94 -15.29 -15.74
N LYS A 289 -22.32 -14.78 -16.93
CA LYS A 289 -21.80 -13.49 -17.40
C LYS A 289 -22.28 -12.33 -16.52
N GLY A 290 -23.44 -12.46 -15.88
CA GLY A 290 -23.96 -11.54 -14.87
C GLY A 290 -23.07 -11.38 -13.63
N ALA A 291 -22.10 -12.28 -13.41
CA ALA A 291 -21.14 -12.16 -12.32
C ALA A 291 -20.37 -10.83 -12.35
N ILE A 292 -19.99 -10.33 -13.54
CA ILE A 292 -19.31 -9.03 -13.63
C ILE A 292 -20.25 -7.87 -13.30
N VAL A 293 -21.56 -8.00 -13.55
CA VAL A 293 -22.57 -6.99 -13.21
C VAL A 293 -22.80 -6.96 -11.70
N ALA A 294 -22.80 -8.13 -11.05
CA ALA A 294 -22.90 -8.25 -9.60
C ALA A 294 -21.67 -7.70 -8.84
N ALA A 295 -20.51 -7.65 -9.52
CA ALA A 295 -19.25 -7.09 -9.03
C ALA A 295 -19.17 -5.56 -9.17
N VAL A 296 -20.11 -4.91 -9.86
CA VAL A 296 -20.13 -3.45 -10.01
C VAL A 296 -20.21 -2.77 -8.64
N ALA A 297 -19.31 -1.82 -8.41
CA ALA A 297 -19.28 -0.99 -7.20
C ALA A 297 -20.56 -0.14 -7.08
N LYS A 298 -20.91 0.32 -5.87
CA LYS A 298 -22.12 1.12 -5.65
C LYS A 298 -22.14 2.43 -6.46
N GLN A 299 -20.97 3.02 -6.66
CA GLN A 299 -20.74 4.21 -7.46
C GLN A 299 -20.42 3.91 -8.94
N GLY A 300 -20.32 2.63 -9.29
CA GLY A 300 -20.00 2.17 -10.64
C GLY A 300 -21.23 2.06 -11.54
N SER A 301 -21.02 1.54 -12.75
CA SER A 301 -22.07 1.38 -13.75
C SER A 301 -22.04 0.03 -14.47
N ALA A 302 -23.21 -0.55 -14.72
CA ALA A 302 -23.40 -1.65 -15.65
C ALA A 302 -23.89 -1.09 -17.00
N VAL A 303 -23.11 -1.30 -18.06
CA VAL A 303 -23.44 -0.93 -19.44
C VAL A 303 -24.00 -2.16 -20.16
N LEU A 304 -25.30 -2.14 -20.42
CA LEU A 304 -26.09 -3.30 -20.83
C LEU A 304 -26.70 -3.08 -22.22
N ASN A 305 -26.59 -4.06 -23.09
CA ASN A 305 -27.22 -4.01 -24.41
C ASN A 305 -28.75 -4.14 -24.29
N ALA A 306 -29.47 -3.08 -24.64
CA ALA A 306 -30.94 -3.01 -24.59
C ALA A 306 -31.63 -3.84 -25.69
N ALA A 307 -30.88 -4.28 -26.72
CA ALA A 307 -31.41 -5.16 -27.76
C ALA A 307 -31.44 -6.65 -27.36
N ASP A 308 -30.87 -7.01 -26.21
CA ASP A 308 -30.80 -8.38 -25.73
C ASP A 308 -31.55 -8.52 -24.38
N PRO A 309 -32.72 -9.17 -24.35
CA PRO A 309 -33.52 -9.31 -23.14
C PRO A 309 -32.79 -9.97 -21.96
N LEU A 310 -31.91 -10.94 -22.22
CA LEU A 310 -31.15 -11.62 -21.17
C LEU A 310 -30.07 -10.70 -20.56
N VAL A 311 -29.54 -9.78 -21.37
CA VAL A 311 -28.63 -8.73 -20.90
C VAL A 311 -29.37 -7.67 -20.11
N VAL A 312 -30.55 -7.23 -20.58
CA VAL A 312 -31.40 -6.26 -19.87
C VAL A 312 -31.78 -6.77 -18.49
N ASP A 313 -32.12 -8.05 -18.37
CA ASP A 313 -32.47 -8.71 -17.11
C ASP A 313 -31.32 -8.73 -16.09
N MET A 314 -30.07 -8.50 -16.50
CA MET A 314 -28.93 -8.42 -15.58
C MET A 314 -28.99 -7.18 -14.68
N LYS A 315 -29.82 -6.18 -15.01
CA LYS A 315 -30.03 -4.96 -14.20
C LYS A 315 -30.31 -5.27 -12.73
N LYS A 316 -31.01 -6.38 -12.45
CA LYS A 316 -31.37 -6.84 -11.10
C LYS A 316 -30.17 -7.21 -10.23
N TRP A 317 -29.00 -7.45 -10.83
CA TRP A 317 -27.77 -7.77 -10.11
C TRP A 317 -26.85 -6.56 -9.91
N CYS A 318 -27.10 -5.45 -10.61
CA CYS A 318 -26.28 -4.26 -10.49
C CYS A 318 -26.57 -3.53 -9.16
N LYS A 319 -25.52 -3.17 -8.44
CA LYS A 319 -25.60 -2.36 -7.20
C LYS A 319 -25.41 -0.85 -7.46
N GLY A 320 -24.93 -0.50 -8.65
CA GLY A 320 -24.66 0.86 -9.08
C GLY A 320 -25.68 1.35 -10.11
N GLN A 321 -25.23 2.20 -11.03
CA GLN A 321 -26.09 2.71 -12.09
C GLN A 321 -26.21 1.71 -13.24
N VAL A 322 -27.34 1.71 -13.93
CA VAL A 322 -27.55 0.92 -15.15
C VAL A 322 -27.60 1.88 -16.32
N VAL A 323 -26.80 1.62 -17.34
CA VAL A 323 -26.74 2.39 -18.58
C VAL A 323 -27.07 1.45 -19.72
N TYR A 324 -28.06 1.79 -20.53
CA TYR A 324 -28.43 1.01 -21.70
C TYR A 324 -27.82 1.55 -22.98
N PHE A 325 -27.47 0.65 -23.91
CA PHE A 325 -27.13 1.00 -25.28
C PHE A 325 -27.89 0.10 -26.26
N ALA A 326 -28.26 0.63 -27.42
CA ALA A 326 -28.76 -0.13 -28.56
C ALA A 326 -28.48 0.67 -29.84
N LEU A 327 -28.54 -0.01 -30.99
CA LEU A 327 -28.45 0.65 -32.29
C LEU A 327 -29.71 1.42 -32.65
N ASP A 328 -30.88 0.90 -32.24
CA ASP A 328 -32.17 1.53 -32.49
C ASP A 328 -32.50 2.52 -31.36
N PRO A 329 -32.59 3.83 -31.63
CA PRO A 329 -32.95 4.82 -30.63
C PRO A 329 -34.41 4.69 -30.16
N ALA A 330 -35.27 4.01 -30.92
CA ALA A 330 -36.66 3.74 -30.56
C ALA A 330 -36.83 2.41 -29.78
N ASN A 331 -35.73 1.76 -29.38
CA ASN A 331 -35.78 0.54 -28.58
C ASN A 331 -36.63 0.77 -27.31
N PRO A 332 -37.66 -0.05 -27.02
CA PRO A 332 -38.57 0.17 -25.90
C PRO A 332 -37.88 0.32 -24.55
N VAL A 333 -36.81 -0.45 -24.30
CA VAL A 333 -36.04 -0.39 -23.04
C VAL A 333 -35.32 0.96 -22.90
N ILE A 334 -34.80 1.51 -24.00
CA ILE A 334 -34.17 2.84 -23.99
C ILE A 334 -35.22 3.92 -23.77
N VAL A 335 -36.33 3.86 -24.49
CA VAL A 335 -37.41 4.86 -24.39
C VAL A 335 -37.98 4.88 -22.97
N GLU A 336 -38.22 3.72 -22.37
CA GLU A 336 -38.70 3.60 -20.99
C GLU A 336 -37.67 4.11 -19.98
N HIS A 337 -36.37 3.86 -20.19
CA HIS A 337 -35.32 4.28 -19.26
C HIS A 337 -35.07 5.79 -19.26
N LEU A 338 -35.38 6.48 -20.35
CA LEU A 338 -35.24 7.94 -20.48
C LEU A 338 -36.46 8.71 -19.97
N ALA A 339 -37.60 8.04 -19.76
CA ALA A 339 -38.87 8.63 -19.31
C ALA A 339 -38.89 8.87 -17.79
#